data_AF-A0A6B2C9A1-F1
#
_entry.id   AF-A0A6B2C9A1-F1
#
_cell.length_a   1.000
_cell.length_b   1.000
_cell.length_c   1.000
_cell.angle_alpha   90.00
_cell.angle_beta   90.00
_cell.angle_gamma   90.00
#
_symmetry.space_group_name_H-M   'P 1'
#
loop_
_entity.id
_entity.type
_entity.pdbx_description
1 polymer ?
#
loop_
_entity_poly.entity_id
_entity_poly.type
_entity_poly.pdbx_seq_one_letter_code
_entity_poly.pdbx_strand_id
1 'polypeptide(L)'
;HAIYIIESFNPNEIIEINGLDVETHRLVCFEDKSFCRYYVGLRESVKPCEWAYFSLDTLRLLKEYSGISVSRRALTKYVKRRNLLLPKYVRKISWRLMIKVMSREVARFIQSRFGELKISEARYEDLLGEADDHYSKYLGYLKELSL
;
A
#
# COMPACT_ATOMS: atom_id res chain seq x y z
N HIS A 1 -5.77 -5.13 -6.13
CA HIS A 1 -5.52 -5.01 -4.68
C HIS A 1 -6.48 -4.03 -4.06
N ALA A 2 -6.55 -2.76 -4.47
CA ALA A 2 -7.53 -1.81 -3.91
C ALA A 2 -8.99 -2.32 -3.83
N ILE A 3 -9.55 -2.87 -4.92
CA ILE A 3 -10.89 -3.50 -4.90
C ILE A 3 -10.98 -4.63 -3.86
N TYR A 4 -9.96 -5.50 -3.81
CA TYR A 4 -9.90 -6.61 -2.87
C TYR A 4 -9.85 -6.12 -1.42
N ILE A 5 -9.06 -5.08 -1.14
CA ILE A 5 -8.99 -4.45 0.18
C ILE A 5 -10.37 -3.90 0.56
N ILE A 6 -11.04 -3.17 -0.33
CA ILE A 6 -12.39 -2.63 -0.08
C ILE A 6 -13.37 -3.75 0.26
N GLU A 7 -13.37 -4.83 -0.51
CA GLU A 7 -14.28 -5.98 -0.34
C GLU A 7 -14.01 -6.79 0.93
N SER A 8 -12.75 -6.94 1.32
CA SER A 8 -12.30 -7.79 2.44
C SER A 8 -11.74 -7.01 3.63
N PHE A 9 -12.05 -5.71 3.73
CA PHE A 9 -11.47 -4.84 4.75
C PHE A 9 -11.86 -5.29 6.15
N ASN A 10 -10.88 -5.76 6.93
CA ASN A 10 -11.07 -6.19 8.31
C ASN A 10 -9.95 -5.64 9.20
N PRO A 11 -10.08 -4.40 9.71
CA PRO A 11 -8.99 -3.73 10.39
C PRO A 11 -8.63 -4.32 11.76
N ASN A 12 -9.59 -4.99 12.42
CA ASN A 12 -9.42 -5.50 13.78
C ASN A 12 -8.84 -6.92 13.82
N GLU A 13 -8.68 -7.56 12.67
CA GLU A 13 -8.13 -8.90 12.58
C GLU A 13 -6.70 -8.94 13.08
N ILE A 14 -6.37 -9.91 13.93
CA ILE A 14 -5.00 -10.21 14.30
C ILE A 14 -4.46 -11.20 13.27
N ILE A 15 -3.26 -10.92 12.77
CA ILE A 15 -2.60 -11.71 11.76
C ILE A 15 -1.22 -12.13 12.27
N GLU A 16 -0.77 -13.28 11.80
CA GLU A 16 0.60 -13.71 11.93
C GLU A 16 1.35 -13.37 10.63
N ILE A 17 2.46 -12.65 10.73
CA ILE A 17 3.30 -12.38 9.56
C ILE A 17 4.15 -13.63 9.30
N ASN A 18 3.75 -14.41 8.30
CA ASN A 18 4.47 -15.59 7.84
C ASN A 18 5.98 -15.31 7.71
N GLY A 19 6.78 -16.00 8.55
CA GLY A 19 8.24 -15.93 8.59
C GLY A 19 8.82 -15.13 9.76
N LEU A 20 7.98 -14.54 10.62
CA LEU A 20 8.43 -13.78 11.80
C LEU A 20 7.85 -14.29 13.13
N ASP A 21 6.86 -15.19 13.11
CA ASP A 21 6.14 -15.67 14.31
C ASP A 21 5.64 -14.50 15.22
N VAL A 22 5.34 -13.35 14.62
CA VAL A 22 4.82 -12.16 15.30
C VAL A 22 3.34 -11.98 14.96
N GLU A 23 2.52 -11.93 16.01
CA GLU A 23 1.13 -11.49 15.92
C GLU A 23 1.04 -9.96 15.87
N THR A 24 0.30 -9.42 14.91
CA THR A 24 0.04 -7.99 14.82
C THR A 24 -1.37 -7.71 14.32
N HIS A 25 -1.90 -6.52 14.60
CA HIS A 25 -3.14 -6.09 13.98
C HIS A 25 -2.96 -5.93 12.48
N ARG A 26 -3.96 -6.37 11.71
CA ARG A 26 -3.96 -6.25 10.26
C ARG A 26 -3.86 -4.79 9.82
N LEU A 27 -4.51 -3.87 10.56
CA LEU A 27 -4.33 -2.42 10.40
C LEU A 27 -3.44 -1.89 11.53
N VAL A 28 -2.36 -1.19 11.16
CA VAL A 28 -1.52 -0.43 12.09
C VAL A 28 -1.53 1.03 11.65
N CYS A 29 -1.86 1.95 12.56
CA CYS A 29 -1.94 3.37 12.27
C CYS A 29 -0.89 4.17 13.05
N PHE A 30 -0.23 5.06 12.33
CA PHE A 30 0.77 6.01 12.83
C PHE A 30 0.14 7.40 12.79
N GLU A 31 -0.70 7.69 13.78
CA GLU A 31 -1.50 8.93 13.84
C GLU A 31 -0.62 10.18 13.83
N ASP A 32 0.52 10.14 14.52
CA ASP A 32 1.56 11.18 14.54
C ASP A 32 2.17 11.45 13.16
N LYS A 33 2.24 10.41 12.31
CA LYS A 33 2.76 10.47 10.95
C LYS A 33 1.66 10.60 9.88
N SER A 34 0.39 10.65 10.28
CA SER A 34 -0.80 10.79 9.40
C SER A 34 -0.99 9.69 8.35
N PHE A 35 -0.61 8.45 8.65
CA PHE A 35 -0.82 7.31 7.75
C PHE A 35 -1.10 6.00 8.49
N CYS A 36 -1.57 5.00 7.76
CA CYS A 36 -1.66 3.63 8.24
C CYS A 36 -1.03 2.66 7.23
N ARG A 37 -0.70 1.47 7.72
CA ARG A 37 -0.41 0.30 6.89
C ARG A 37 -1.42 -0.79 7.17
N TYR A 38 -1.79 -1.51 6.13
CA TYR A 38 -2.70 -2.65 6.20
C TYR A 38 -2.05 -3.86 5.56
N TYR A 39 -2.06 -5.00 6.26
CA TYR A 39 -1.61 -6.26 5.68
C TYR A 39 -2.67 -6.84 4.74
N VAL A 40 -2.29 -7.01 3.50
CA VAL A 40 -3.11 -7.50 2.39
C VAL A 40 -2.89 -9.00 2.14
N GLY A 41 -1.70 -9.53 2.44
CA GLY A 41 -1.42 -10.97 2.39
C GLY A 41 -1.41 -11.62 0.99
N LEU A 42 -1.40 -10.84 -0.10
CA LEU A 42 -1.41 -11.39 -1.46
C LEU A 42 0.02 -11.69 -1.94
N ARG A 43 0.58 -12.85 -1.57
CA ARG A 43 1.97 -13.24 -1.91
C ARG A 43 2.11 -14.00 -3.23
N GLU A 44 1.21 -14.94 -3.53
CA GLU A 44 1.34 -15.88 -4.68
C GLU A 44 0.73 -15.39 -6.00
N SER A 45 0.38 -14.10 -6.07
CA SER A 45 -0.20 -13.55 -7.30
C SER A 45 0.88 -12.99 -8.24
N VAL A 46 0.57 -12.88 -9.54
CA VAL A 46 1.43 -12.24 -10.56
C VAL A 46 1.86 -10.81 -10.16
N LYS A 47 1.11 -10.17 -9.26
CA LYS A 47 1.44 -8.86 -8.68
C LYS A 47 1.28 -8.93 -7.18
N PRO A 48 2.30 -9.36 -6.43
CA PRO A 48 2.17 -9.47 -4.98
C PRO A 48 1.83 -8.10 -4.36
N CYS A 49 1.14 -8.16 -3.23
CA CYS A 49 0.77 -7.02 -2.41
C CYS A 49 0.64 -7.52 -0.98
N GLU A 50 1.69 -7.32 -0.22
CA GLU A 50 1.73 -7.78 1.16
C GLU A 50 1.27 -6.71 2.12
N TRP A 51 1.79 -5.50 1.97
CA TRP A 51 1.38 -4.32 2.74
C TRP A 51 0.77 -3.26 1.81
N ALA A 52 -0.24 -2.57 2.30
CA ALA A 52 -0.80 -1.38 1.68
C ALA A 52 -0.64 -0.21 2.63
N TYR A 53 0.15 0.79 2.23
CA TYR A 53 0.31 2.05 2.94
C TYR A 53 -0.63 3.10 2.35
N PHE A 54 -1.28 3.87 3.21
CA PHE A 54 -2.21 4.93 2.80
C PHE A 54 -2.44 5.98 3.90
N SER A 55 -2.92 7.16 3.53
CA SER A 55 -3.20 8.25 4.47
C SER A 55 -4.41 7.97 5.38
N LEU A 56 -4.55 8.72 6.47
CA LEU A 56 -5.76 8.67 7.32
C LEU A 56 -7.04 9.03 6.54
N ASP A 57 -6.97 9.93 5.57
CA ASP A 57 -8.12 10.22 4.70
C ASP A 57 -8.52 9.03 3.85
N THR A 58 -7.54 8.27 3.35
CA THR A 58 -7.83 7.02 2.64
C THR A 58 -8.43 5.97 3.58
N LEU A 59 -7.99 5.91 4.85
CA LEU A 59 -8.62 5.04 5.85
C LEU A 59 -10.09 5.37 6.05
N ARG A 60 -10.44 6.67 6.11
CA ARG A 60 -11.85 7.11 6.21
C ARG A 60 -12.68 6.60 5.04
N LEU A 61 -12.17 6.75 3.80
CA LEU A 61 -12.82 6.22 2.60
C LEU A 61 -12.94 4.68 2.64
N LEU A 62 -11.91 3.97 3.09
CA LEU A 62 -11.97 2.51 3.21
C LEU A 62 -13.05 2.07 4.21
N LYS A 63 -13.17 2.75 5.36
CA LYS A 63 -14.23 2.47 6.35
C LYS A 63 -15.63 2.78 5.80
N GLU A 64 -15.78 3.83 5.00
CA GLU A 64 -17.06 4.21 4.40
C GLU A 64 -17.54 3.21 3.35
N TYR A 65 -16.62 2.72 2.50
CA TYR A 65 -16.95 1.84 1.37
C TYR A 65 -16.64 0.36 1.62
N SER A 66 -16.21 -0.03 2.82
CA SER A 66 -15.84 -1.41 3.14
C SER A 66 -16.98 -2.39 2.92
N GLY A 67 -16.67 -3.59 2.43
CA GLY A 67 -17.64 -4.65 2.13
C GLY A 67 -18.33 -4.50 0.77
N ILE A 68 -18.07 -3.43 0.02
CA ILE A 68 -18.64 -3.25 -1.33
C ILE A 68 -17.80 -4.03 -2.35
N SER A 69 -18.47 -4.91 -3.10
CA SER A 69 -17.85 -5.58 -4.24
C SER A 69 -17.92 -4.70 -5.50
N VAL A 70 -16.76 -4.37 -6.05
CA VAL A 70 -16.65 -3.55 -7.27
C VAL A 70 -16.12 -4.37 -8.42
N SER A 71 -16.92 -4.54 -9.48
CA SER A 71 -16.47 -5.21 -10.69
C SER A 71 -15.30 -4.49 -11.35
N ARG A 72 -14.18 -5.19 -11.58
CA ARG A 72 -13.02 -4.68 -12.33
C ARG A 72 -13.40 -4.18 -13.73
N ARG A 73 -14.37 -4.83 -14.38
CA ARG A 73 -14.88 -4.43 -15.70
C ARG A 73 -15.62 -3.10 -15.62
N ALA A 74 -16.51 -2.94 -14.63
CA ALA A 74 -17.25 -1.71 -14.40
C ALA A 74 -16.30 -0.54 -14.10
N LEU A 75 -15.33 -0.74 -13.19
CA LEU A 75 -14.31 0.26 -12.87
C LEU A 75 -13.50 0.66 -14.10
N THR A 76 -13.02 -0.31 -14.88
CA THR A 76 -12.25 -0.02 -16.10
C THR A 76 -13.06 0.78 -17.12
N LYS A 77 -14.34 0.44 -17.28
CA LYS A 77 -15.26 1.15 -18.17
C LYS A 77 -15.47 2.59 -17.69
N TYR A 78 -15.66 2.78 -16.38
CA TYR A 78 -15.83 4.10 -15.77
C TYR A 78 -14.59 4.99 -15.98
N VAL A 79 -13.40 4.47 -15.63
CA VAL A 79 -12.13 5.19 -15.75
C VAL A 79 -11.88 5.62 -17.20
N LYS A 80 -12.09 4.71 -18.16
CA LYS A 80 -11.94 5.04 -19.59
C LYS A 80 -12.93 6.10 -20.07
N ARG A 81 -14.21 5.98 -19.71
CA ARG A 81 -15.26 6.93 -20.12
C ARG A 81 -15.05 8.33 -19.58
N ARG A 82 -14.44 8.46 -18.41
CA ARG A 82 -14.17 9.73 -17.74
C ARG A 82 -12.77 10.28 -18.05
N ASN A 83 -12.03 9.65 -18.96
CA ASN A 83 -10.64 10.00 -19.28
C ASN A 83 -9.73 10.08 -18.04
N LEU A 84 -9.95 9.18 -17.07
CA LEU A 84 -9.19 9.11 -15.83
C LEU A 84 -7.98 8.20 -16.00
N LEU A 85 -7.00 8.35 -15.10
CA LEU A 85 -5.79 7.54 -15.11
C LEU A 85 -6.10 6.08 -14.71
N LEU A 86 -5.69 5.12 -15.54
CA LEU A 86 -5.84 3.70 -15.18
C LEU A 86 -5.02 3.35 -13.93
N PRO A 87 -5.52 2.49 -13.03
CA PRO A 87 -4.82 2.11 -11.80
C PRO A 87 -3.37 1.62 -12.01
N LYS A 88 -3.09 0.96 -13.13
CA LYS A 88 -1.72 0.53 -13.49
C LYS A 88 -0.73 1.69 -13.60
N TYR A 89 -1.19 2.86 -14.05
CA TYR A 89 -0.34 4.05 -14.17
C TYR A 89 -0.22 4.79 -12.84
N VAL A 90 -1.25 4.77 -11.99
CA VAL A 90 -1.14 5.28 -10.60
C VAL A 90 0.01 4.60 -9.88
N ARG A 91 0.14 3.27 -9.97
CA ARG A 91 1.28 2.52 -9.39
C ARG A 91 2.63 2.94 -9.97
N LYS A 92 2.70 3.20 -11.29
CA LYS A 92 3.94 3.66 -11.96
C LYS A 92 4.33 5.07 -11.53
N ILE A 93 3.37 5.99 -11.41
CA ILE A 93 3.61 7.36 -10.95
C ILE A 93 4.02 7.35 -9.49
N SER A 94 3.30 6.62 -8.63
CA SER A 94 3.64 6.46 -7.21
C SER A 94 5.07 5.97 -7.04
N TRP A 95 5.52 4.99 -7.84
CA TRP A 95 6.93 4.55 -7.85
C TRP A 95 7.89 5.70 -8.15
N ARG A 96 7.64 6.46 -9.22
CA ARG A 96 8.51 7.58 -9.64
C ARG A 96 8.59 8.67 -8.58
N LEU A 97 7.53 8.87 -7.81
CA LEU A 97 7.50 9.87 -6.74
C LEU A 97 8.16 9.35 -5.46
N MET A 98 7.92 8.09 -5.09
CA MET A 98 8.56 7.44 -3.93
C MET A 98 10.09 7.49 -4.05
N ILE A 99 10.66 7.08 -5.18
CA ILE A 99 12.13 7.04 -5.36
C ILE A 99 12.82 8.43 -5.33
N LYS A 100 12.07 9.53 -5.26
CA LYS A 100 12.63 10.87 -5.04
C LYS A 100 12.87 11.19 -3.56
N VAL A 101 12.20 10.48 -2.66
CA VAL A 101 12.14 10.82 -1.22
C VAL A 101 12.53 9.65 -0.29
N MET A 102 12.72 8.45 -0.84
CA MET A 102 13.17 7.25 -0.12
C MET A 102 14.06 6.39 -1.02
N SER A 103 14.75 5.41 -0.40
CA SER A 103 15.59 4.46 -1.14
C SER A 103 14.76 3.60 -2.10
N ARG A 104 15.42 3.04 -3.13
CA ARG A 104 14.75 2.14 -4.08
C ARG A 104 14.27 0.85 -3.41
N GLU A 105 14.99 0.38 -2.39
CA GLU A 105 14.66 -0.82 -1.63
C GLU A 105 13.37 -0.63 -0.84
N VAL A 106 13.27 0.47 -0.09
CA VAL A 106 12.04 0.84 0.65
C VAL A 106 10.87 1.04 -0.32
N ALA A 107 11.08 1.72 -1.45
CA ALA A 107 10.05 1.90 -2.46
C ALA A 107 9.61 0.56 -3.10
N ARG A 108 10.54 -0.39 -3.29
CA ARG A 108 10.23 -1.75 -3.77
C ARG A 108 9.43 -2.51 -2.74
N PHE A 109 9.82 -2.45 -1.48
CA PHE A 109 9.12 -3.09 -0.37
C PHE A 109 7.67 -2.60 -0.27
N ILE A 110 7.45 -1.27 -0.22
CA ILE A 110 6.11 -0.67 -0.17
C ILE A 110 5.26 -1.06 -1.38
N GLN A 111 5.87 -1.21 -2.57
CA GLN A 111 5.17 -1.69 -3.74
C GLN A 111 5.08 -3.23 -3.84
N SER A 112 5.64 -3.98 -2.89
CA SER A 112 5.75 -5.44 -2.94
C SER A 112 6.43 -5.94 -4.23
N ARG A 113 7.54 -5.31 -4.62
CA ARG A 113 8.40 -5.73 -5.75
C ARG A 113 9.55 -6.60 -5.25
N PHE A 114 9.21 -7.67 -4.53
CA PHE A 114 10.20 -8.49 -3.81
C PHE A 114 11.20 -9.20 -4.73
N GLY A 115 10.79 -9.59 -5.94
CA GLY A 115 11.73 -10.17 -6.93
C GLY A 115 12.79 -9.20 -7.44
N GLU A 116 12.68 -7.90 -7.15
CA GLU A 116 13.69 -6.89 -7.47
C GLU A 116 14.61 -6.53 -6.29
N LEU A 117 14.37 -7.09 -5.09
CA LEU A 117 15.22 -6.90 -3.92
C LEU A 117 16.39 -7.89 -3.97
N LYS A 118 17.61 -7.44 -3.65
CA LYS A 118 18.73 -8.36 -3.50
C LYS A 118 18.66 -9.07 -2.15
N ILE A 119 19.23 -10.27 -2.09
CA ILE A 119 19.28 -11.09 -0.85
C ILE A 119 19.97 -10.34 0.30
N SER A 120 20.99 -9.53 0.02
CA SER A 120 21.69 -8.71 1.03
C SER A 120 20.91 -7.49 1.50
N GLU A 121 19.88 -7.07 0.76
CA GLU A 121 19.04 -5.89 1.04
C GLU A 121 17.83 -6.26 1.92
N ALA A 122 17.63 -7.55 2.24
CA ALA A 122 16.31 -8.09 2.60
C ALA A 122 16.21 -8.71 4.00
N ARG A 123 16.60 -7.98 5.06
CA ARG A 123 15.98 -8.27 6.37
C ARG A 123 14.59 -7.64 6.37
N TYR A 124 13.58 -8.49 6.36
CA TYR A 124 12.19 -8.07 6.22
C TYR A 124 11.78 -7.05 7.29
N GLU A 125 12.18 -7.28 8.54
CA GLU A 125 11.88 -6.39 9.67
C GLU A 125 12.51 -5.01 9.49
N ASP A 126 13.77 -4.95 9.04
CA ASP A 126 14.45 -3.68 8.75
C ASP A 126 13.69 -2.91 7.66
N LEU A 127 13.34 -3.56 6.54
CA LEU A 127 12.61 -2.90 5.44
C LEU A 127 11.21 -2.46 5.85
N LEU A 128 10.55 -3.21 6.74
CA LEU A 128 9.25 -2.86 7.28
C LEU A 128 9.33 -1.59 8.16
N GLY A 129 10.32 -1.54 9.06
CA GLY A 129 10.58 -0.37 9.90
C GLY A 129 10.99 0.86 9.08
N GLU A 130 11.92 0.69 8.12
CA GLU A 130 12.33 1.77 7.22
C GLU A 130 11.14 2.30 6.40
N ALA A 131 10.24 1.42 5.93
CA ALA A 131 9.05 1.84 5.22
C ALA A 131 8.12 2.70 6.10
N ASP A 132 7.91 2.30 7.36
CA ASP A 132 7.11 3.09 8.32
C ASP A 132 7.74 4.47 8.62
N ASP A 133 9.06 4.57 8.62
CA ASP A 133 9.77 5.83 8.84
C ASP A 133 9.74 6.75 7.63
N HIS A 134 9.83 6.20 6.42
CA HIS A 134 9.92 6.98 5.20
C HIS A 134 8.57 7.32 4.56
N TYR A 135 7.49 6.58 4.85
CA TYR A 135 6.21 6.83 4.17
C TYR A 135 5.62 8.21 4.46
N SER A 136 5.84 8.75 5.66
CA SER A 136 5.43 10.11 6.03
C SER A 136 6.05 11.18 5.12
N LYS A 137 7.32 11.02 4.73
CA LYS A 137 8.03 11.90 3.79
C LYS A 137 7.39 11.88 2.41
N TYR A 138 6.93 10.70 1.96
CA TYR A 138 6.20 10.58 0.71
C TYR A 138 4.84 11.29 0.75
N LEU A 139 4.09 11.19 1.85
CA LEU A 139 2.85 11.94 2.01
C LEU A 139 3.10 13.45 2.04
N GLY A 140 4.14 13.92 2.73
CA GLY A 140 4.56 15.33 2.72
C GLY A 140 4.84 15.83 1.30
N TYR A 141 5.63 15.07 0.54
CA TYR A 141 5.93 15.38 -0.85
C TYR A 141 4.70 15.39 -1.77
N LEU A 142 3.73 14.49 -1.54
CA LEU A 142 2.47 14.52 -2.28
C LEU A 142 1.64 15.77 -1.97
N LYS A 143 1.63 16.23 -0.71
CA LYS A 143 0.93 17.47 -0.33
C LYS A 143 1.56 18.69 -1.00
N GLU A 144 2.89 18.76 -1.05
CA GLU A 144 3.63 19.83 -1.74
C GLU A 144 3.32 19.88 -3.25
N LEU A 145 3.12 18.72 -3.89
CA LEU A 145 2.76 18.63 -5.30
C LEU A 145 1.27 18.90 -5.59
N SER A 146 0.42 18.89 -4.57
CA SER A 146 -1.01 19.17 -4.70
C SER A 146 -1.36 20.65 -4.49
N LEU A 147 -0.38 21.45 -4.11
CA LEU A 147 -0.38 22.91 -4.09
C LEU A 147 0.01 23.45 -5.47
#